data_AF-A0A9P3FI83-F1
#
_entry.id   AF-A0A9P3FI83-F1
#
_cell.length_a   1.000
_cell.length_b   1.000
_cell.length_c   1.000
_cell.angle_alpha   90.00
_cell.angle_beta   90.00
_cell.angle_gamma   90.00
#
_symmetry.space_group_name_H-M   'P 1'
#
loop_
_entity.id
_entity.type
_entity.pdbx_description
1 polymer ?
#
loop_
_entity_poly.entity_id
_entity_poly.type
_entity_poly.pdbx_seq_one_letter_code
_entity_poly.pdbx_strand_id
1 'polypeptide(L)'
;MAPHQVHLPNGQTLNVTPVFGGLYFKSNDLSHHHNVFPPGWTIILNCEDDKDDGEGQRNPAGTTDSDALPQKKQGTYRYKQPSLKNDHLYISSISNPASTEFKPPTSPTRQIAMMLWATLYWYFHQKEPEPQLTTSASEKTPNAGKPKGEWRIYINKEGIFKSRHLLPKLERMGLIASEDSSVGLDPADGLSNPTEGWTNMFVSRRSFWQMDPRIYLFTLTPMQTNSPYPSLSPAGSRPSSPNRGTRTHDAEGGTHLRDMAASQSTLINRAGTPPGPFHSSSHLPTYYPPAPLQYGFTNNCRHPIRPKPPRQGETFYIRYIPSLGQYLTFRVASLSKRPITYSGPFSQAGPEGSLTSGRDILRHHSAHSDPAIPTINTTGANPTEPRETTSMTDVELLHKWMNDPRVAHSWGEEGPMSHQEEFLKAGLTSKHSIPVIGCFDGKPFGYFEIYWVKEDRLASYLGGAADDFDRGLHVLVGEQEFRGQHRFKVWITALVHHCWLADSRTNTVMLEPRVENEKIRKYLEDVGFYKEREISFPHKQSNLMKIRREAWQAPAI
;
A
#
# COMPACT_ATOMS: atom_id res chain seq x y z
N MET A 1 -20.48 4.39 31.96
CA MET A 1 -21.29 4.44 30.73
C MET A 1 -20.42 4.99 29.62
N ALA A 2 -20.69 4.66 28.35
CA ALA A 2 -20.00 5.29 27.24
C ALA A 2 -20.36 6.79 27.16
N PRO A 3 -19.44 7.68 26.75
CA PRO A 3 -19.72 9.11 26.71
C PRO A 3 -20.76 9.42 25.62
N HIS A 4 -21.83 10.13 26.00
CA HIS A 4 -22.87 10.62 25.08
C HIS A 4 -22.44 11.84 24.27
N GLN A 5 -21.38 12.52 24.71
CA GLN A 5 -20.82 13.70 24.07
C GLN A 5 -19.29 13.57 24.01
N VAL A 6 -18.71 14.00 22.90
CA VAL A 6 -17.28 13.83 22.57
C VAL A 6 -16.71 15.16 22.14
N HIS A 7 -15.73 15.66 22.90
CA HIS A 7 -14.98 16.86 22.54
C HIS A 7 -13.70 16.46 21.82
N LEU A 8 -13.59 16.86 20.55
CA LEU A 8 -12.46 16.53 19.68
C LEU A 8 -11.33 17.55 19.85
N PRO A 9 -10.05 17.17 19.60
CA PRO A 9 -8.90 18.08 19.71
C PRO A 9 -8.94 19.34 18.83
N ASN A 10 -9.78 19.37 17.79
CA ASN A 10 -9.99 20.55 16.94
C ASN A 10 -11.09 21.50 17.47
N GLY A 11 -11.59 21.28 18.69
CA GLY A 11 -12.63 22.09 19.35
C GLY A 11 -14.07 21.71 19.00
N GLN A 12 -14.28 20.79 18.05
CA GLN A 12 -15.62 20.37 17.65
C GLN A 12 -16.20 19.34 18.63
N THR A 13 -17.53 19.36 18.77
CA THR A 13 -18.24 18.45 19.68
C THR A 13 -19.25 17.59 18.92
N LEU A 14 -19.19 16.28 19.13
CA LEU A 14 -20.12 15.30 18.58
C LEU A 14 -21.01 14.73 19.69
N ASN A 15 -22.29 14.52 19.39
CA ASN A 15 -23.19 13.73 20.23
C ASN A 15 -23.30 12.31 19.69
N VAL A 16 -23.35 11.32 20.59
CA VAL A 16 -23.44 9.88 20.25
C VAL A 16 -24.71 9.30 20.87
N THR A 17 -25.64 8.88 20.00
CA THR A 17 -26.96 8.38 20.37
C THR A 17 -27.19 6.96 19.85
N PRO A 18 -27.68 6.00 20.66
CA PRO A 18 -28.07 4.68 20.18
C PRO A 18 -29.18 4.73 19.14
N VAL A 19 -29.05 3.90 18.10
CA VAL A 19 -30.06 3.71 17.04
C VAL A 19 -30.27 2.22 16.77
N PHE A 20 -31.24 1.87 15.93
CA PHE A 20 -31.49 0.48 15.56
C PHE A 20 -30.23 -0.15 14.94
N GLY A 21 -29.71 -1.21 15.58
CA GLY A 21 -28.51 -1.92 15.15
C GLY A 21 -27.16 -1.24 15.45
N GLY A 22 -27.12 -0.02 16.01
CA GLY A 22 -25.85 0.71 16.09
C GLY A 22 -25.86 2.02 16.89
N LEU A 23 -24.93 2.90 16.53
CA LEU A 23 -24.73 4.22 17.15
C LEU A 23 -24.70 5.30 16.07
N TYR A 24 -25.40 6.40 16.32
CA TYR A 24 -25.41 7.57 15.44
C TYR A 24 -24.57 8.70 16.05
N PHE A 25 -23.64 9.22 15.26
CA PHE A 25 -22.80 10.37 15.57
C PHE A 25 -23.40 11.60 14.89
N LYS A 26 -23.61 12.68 15.65
CA LYS A 26 -24.17 13.95 15.15
C LYS A 26 -23.22 15.10 15.48
N SER A 27 -22.97 16.00 14.53
CA SER A 27 -22.29 17.27 14.81
C SER A 27 -23.21 18.21 15.59
N ASN A 28 -22.73 18.81 16.68
CA ASN A 28 -23.50 19.78 17.47
C ASN A 28 -23.44 21.19 16.90
N ASP A 29 -22.32 21.56 16.29
CA ASP A 29 -22.24 22.79 15.53
C ASP A 29 -22.97 22.57 14.21
N LEU A 30 -24.08 23.29 14.02
CA LEU A 30 -24.87 23.32 12.78
C LEU A 30 -24.78 24.69 12.10
N SER A 31 -23.78 25.52 12.43
CA SER A 31 -23.54 26.76 11.68
C SER A 31 -23.13 26.41 10.24
N HIS A 32 -24.08 26.55 9.31
CA HIS A 32 -24.09 25.95 7.97
C HIS A 32 -22.98 26.42 6.99
N HIS A 33 -21.93 27.10 7.46
CA HIS A 33 -20.89 27.70 6.60
C HIS A 33 -19.46 27.24 6.88
N HIS A 34 -19.20 26.52 7.99
CA HIS A 34 -17.83 26.10 8.37
C HIS A 34 -17.70 24.62 8.79
N ASN A 35 -18.74 23.81 8.57
CA ASN A 35 -18.78 22.45 9.10
C ASN A 35 -17.78 21.50 8.42
N VAL A 36 -16.92 20.91 9.24
CA VAL A 36 -15.89 19.95 8.84
C VAL A 36 -16.47 18.54 8.70
N PHE A 37 -17.37 18.17 9.60
CA PHE A 37 -18.06 16.89 9.62
C PHE A 37 -19.34 16.89 8.75
N PRO A 38 -19.75 15.74 8.20
CA PRO A 38 -21.12 15.60 7.72
C PRO A 38 -22.11 15.76 8.90
N PRO A 39 -23.37 16.19 8.64
CA PRO A 39 -24.41 16.35 9.66
C PRO A 39 -24.54 15.18 10.65
N GLY A 40 -24.29 13.96 10.20
CA GLY A 40 -24.03 12.81 11.05
C GLY A 40 -23.68 11.55 10.27
N TRP A 41 -23.40 10.47 10.99
CA TRP A 41 -23.13 9.15 10.41
C TRP A 41 -23.53 8.03 11.37
N THR A 42 -23.88 6.87 10.81
CA THR A 42 -24.24 5.68 11.58
C THR A 42 -23.11 4.68 11.55
N ILE A 43 -22.76 4.13 12.70
CA ILE A 43 -21.87 2.99 12.83
C ILE A 43 -22.62 1.77 13.33
N ILE A 44 -22.13 0.60 12.94
CA ILE A 44 -22.51 -0.69 13.52
C ILE A 44 -21.29 -1.18 14.29
N LEU A 45 -21.52 -1.59 15.54
CA LEU A 45 -20.49 -2.07 16.46
C LEU A 45 -21.01 -3.35 17.10
N ASN A 46 -20.30 -4.45 16.86
CA ASN A 46 -20.65 -5.80 17.31
C ASN A 46 -19.46 -6.42 18.05
N CYS A 47 -19.72 -7.49 18.79
CA CYS A 47 -18.68 -8.40 19.26
C CYS A 47 -18.84 -9.79 18.61
N GLU A 48 -17.74 -10.50 18.41
CA GLU A 48 -17.69 -11.90 17.95
C GLU A 48 -17.26 -12.84 19.10
N ASP A 49 -17.53 -14.15 18.93
CA ASP A 49 -16.96 -15.20 19.79
C ASP A 49 -15.44 -15.31 19.62
N ASP A 50 -14.75 -15.65 20.71
CA ASP A 50 -13.35 -16.06 20.63
C ASP A 50 -13.23 -17.25 19.66
N LYS A 51 -12.46 -17.07 18.59
CA LYS A 51 -11.97 -18.17 17.77
C LYS A 51 -11.05 -18.99 18.65
N ASP A 52 -11.45 -20.23 18.92
CA ASP A 52 -10.67 -21.15 19.74
C ASP A 52 -9.40 -21.52 18.93
N ASP A 53 -8.23 -21.04 19.39
CA ASP A 53 -6.93 -21.16 18.71
C ASP A 53 -6.37 -22.60 18.82
N GLY A 54 -7.17 -23.59 18.40
CA GLY A 54 -7.00 -25.02 18.65
C GLY A 54 -6.30 -25.83 17.53
N GLU A 55 -5.76 -25.20 16.49
CA GLU A 55 -5.00 -25.90 15.44
C GLU A 55 -3.56 -26.20 15.90
N GLY A 56 -3.40 -27.22 16.75
CA GLY A 56 -2.09 -27.55 17.34
C GLY A 56 -1.80 -29.02 17.68
N GLN A 57 -2.77 -29.94 17.60
CA GLN A 57 -2.54 -31.37 17.90
C GLN A 57 -3.16 -32.30 16.86
N ARG A 58 -2.35 -32.67 15.84
CA ARG A 58 -2.57 -33.91 15.08
C ARG A 58 -2.13 -35.09 15.94
N ASN A 59 -3.09 -35.79 16.56
CA ASN A 59 -2.84 -37.12 17.14
C ASN A 59 -2.74 -38.17 16.01
N PRO A 60 -1.64 -38.95 15.91
CA PRO A 60 -1.53 -40.03 14.93
C PRO A 60 -2.03 -41.34 15.55
N ALA A 61 -3.34 -41.55 15.57
CA ALA A 61 -3.95 -42.85 15.83
C ALA A 61 -5.29 -42.93 15.09
N GLY A 62 -5.43 -43.88 14.18
CA GLY A 62 -6.62 -43.98 13.32
C GLY A 62 -7.70 -44.88 13.92
N THR A 63 -8.95 -44.41 13.85
CA THR A 63 -10.14 -45.25 13.66
C THR A 63 -11.09 -44.50 12.75
N THR A 64 -11.54 -45.15 11.69
CA THR A 64 -12.62 -44.65 10.83
C THR A 64 -13.95 -44.73 11.57
N ASP A 65 -14.61 -43.60 11.78
CA ASP A 65 -16.07 -43.57 11.75
C ASP A 65 -16.57 -42.18 11.31
N SER A 66 -17.64 -42.20 10.52
CA SER A 66 -18.17 -41.02 9.84
C SER A 66 -19.35 -40.43 10.59
N ASP A 67 -19.09 -39.52 11.52
CA ASP A 67 -20.11 -38.62 12.08
C ASP A 67 -19.63 -37.17 12.00
N ALA A 68 -20.27 -36.40 11.11
CA ALA A 68 -19.96 -35.01 10.88
C ALA A 68 -20.53 -34.13 11.99
N LEU A 69 -19.74 -33.88 13.04
CA LEU A 69 -20.07 -32.92 14.09
C LEU A 69 -20.41 -31.54 13.47
N PRO A 70 -21.54 -30.90 13.86
CA PRO A 70 -21.95 -29.65 13.27
C PRO A 70 -20.97 -28.52 13.62
N GLN A 71 -20.40 -27.88 12.61
CA GLN A 71 -19.58 -26.69 12.78
C GLN A 71 -20.38 -25.62 13.55
N LYS A 72 -19.88 -25.22 14.72
CA LYS A 72 -20.43 -24.12 15.52
C LYS A 72 -20.45 -22.85 14.66
N LYS A 73 -21.64 -22.35 14.31
CA LYS A 73 -21.79 -21.04 13.69
C LYS A 73 -21.28 -19.98 14.66
N GLN A 74 -20.28 -19.20 14.25
CA GLN A 74 -19.74 -18.07 15.01
C GLN A 74 -20.87 -17.06 15.28
N GLY A 75 -21.08 -16.70 16.54
CA GLY A 75 -22.08 -15.72 16.93
C GLY A 75 -21.54 -14.30 16.82
N THR A 76 -22.15 -13.48 15.96
CA THR A 76 -22.06 -12.02 16.10
C THR A 76 -23.14 -11.56 17.07
N TYR A 77 -22.77 -10.79 18.09
CA TYR A 77 -23.72 -10.28 19.09
C TYR A 77 -23.57 -8.79 19.36
N ARG A 78 -24.67 -8.22 19.89
CA ARG A 78 -24.80 -6.80 20.18
C ARG A 78 -23.74 -6.34 21.17
N TYR A 79 -22.97 -5.33 20.78
CA TYR A 79 -22.02 -4.64 21.63
C TYR A 79 -22.66 -4.11 22.92
N LYS A 80 -21.95 -4.29 24.04
CA LYS A 80 -22.35 -3.79 25.38
C LYS A 80 -21.27 -2.97 26.07
N GLN A 81 -20.02 -3.41 25.94
CA GLN A 81 -18.82 -2.80 26.50
C GLN A 81 -17.62 -3.22 25.63
N PRO A 82 -16.48 -2.51 25.68
CA PRO A 82 -15.30 -2.92 24.92
C PRO A 82 -14.81 -4.33 25.26
N SER A 83 -14.32 -5.07 24.27
CA SER A 83 -13.52 -6.28 24.45
C SER A 83 -12.06 -6.03 24.04
N LEU A 84 -11.15 -6.97 24.35
CA LEU A 84 -9.74 -6.84 23.96
C LEU A 84 -9.51 -7.02 22.46
N LYS A 85 -10.12 -8.04 21.84
CA LYS A 85 -9.80 -8.46 20.47
C LYS A 85 -11.02 -8.90 19.63
N ASN A 86 -12.24 -8.77 20.13
CA ASN A 86 -13.43 -9.32 19.48
C ASN A 86 -14.43 -8.23 19.04
N ASP A 87 -14.05 -6.95 19.06
CA ASP A 87 -14.93 -5.84 18.66
C ASP A 87 -14.79 -5.53 17.17
N HIS A 88 -15.91 -5.47 16.45
CA HIS A 88 -15.98 -5.24 15.01
C HIS A 88 -16.81 -4.01 14.69
N LEU A 89 -16.25 -3.11 13.87
CA LEU A 89 -16.79 -1.80 13.52
C LEU A 89 -16.91 -1.63 12.00
N TYR A 90 -18.03 -1.08 11.55
CA TYR A 90 -18.11 -0.43 10.23
C TYR A 90 -19.04 0.78 10.26
N ILE A 91 -18.82 1.73 9.32
CA ILE A 91 -19.74 2.86 9.11
C ILE A 91 -20.79 2.40 8.09
N SER A 92 -22.05 2.32 8.51
CA SER A 92 -23.15 1.81 7.68
C SER A 92 -23.74 2.88 6.75
N SER A 93 -23.86 4.13 7.23
CA SER A 93 -24.42 5.24 6.45
C SER A 93 -23.83 6.59 6.85
N ILE A 94 -23.92 7.56 5.93
CA ILE A 94 -23.54 8.96 6.13
C ILE A 94 -24.78 9.82 5.85
N SER A 95 -25.16 10.69 6.77
CA SER A 95 -26.24 11.66 6.57
C SER A 95 -25.69 12.86 5.81
N ASN A 96 -26.01 12.97 4.53
CA ASN A 96 -25.66 14.12 3.70
C ASN A 96 -26.79 15.16 3.71
N PRO A 97 -26.49 16.47 3.71
CA PRO A 97 -27.50 17.52 3.49
C PRO A 97 -27.99 17.51 2.03
N ALA A 98 -29.06 18.26 1.75
CA ALA A 98 -29.57 18.40 0.38
C ALA A 98 -28.52 18.97 -0.58
N SER A 99 -28.42 18.41 -1.79
CA SER A 99 -27.41 18.75 -2.80
C SER A 99 -27.53 20.18 -3.36
N THR A 100 -28.58 20.91 -3.01
CA THR A 100 -28.83 22.31 -3.37
C THR A 100 -28.08 23.31 -2.49
N GLU A 101 -27.65 22.91 -1.28
CA GLU A 101 -27.07 23.84 -0.29
C GLU A 101 -25.55 23.68 -0.09
N PHE A 102 -24.97 22.53 -0.46
CA PHE A 102 -23.58 22.20 -0.16
C PHE A 102 -22.82 21.64 -1.35
N LYS A 103 -21.56 22.05 -1.52
CA LYS A 103 -20.64 21.39 -2.46
C LYS A 103 -20.27 19.99 -1.94
N PRO A 104 -20.11 18.99 -2.82
CA PRO A 104 -19.64 17.67 -2.43
C PRO A 104 -18.23 17.75 -1.82
N PRO A 105 -17.89 16.84 -0.88
CA PRO A 105 -16.60 16.85 -0.20
C PRO A 105 -15.44 16.68 -1.19
N THR A 106 -14.45 17.58 -1.12
CA THR A 106 -13.29 17.61 -2.03
C THR A 106 -12.47 16.30 -2.03
N SER A 107 -12.55 15.52 -0.95
CA SER A 107 -12.00 14.16 -0.88
C SER A 107 -12.86 13.26 0.01
N PRO A 108 -13.73 12.40 -0.58
CA PRO A 108 -14.56 11.47 0.17
C PRO A 108 -13.75 10.52 1.07
N THR A 109 -12.57 10.06 0.62
CA THR A 109 -11.68 9.23 1.45
C THR A 109 -11.22 9.94 2.72
N ARG A 110 -10.87 11.23 2.65
CA ARG A 110 -10.46 12.00 3.84
C ARG A 110 -11.61 12.19 4.82
N GLN A 111 -12.81 12.50 4.32
CA GLN A 111 -14.01 12.62 5.16
C GLN A 111 -14.29 11.31 5.92
N ILE A 112 -14.17 10.16 5.24
CA ILE A 112 -14.34 8.84 5.86
C ILE A 112 -13.23 8.57 6.89
N ALA A 113 -11.97 8.90 6.59
CA ALA A 113 -10.87 8.73 7.54
C ALA A 113 -11.07 9.57 8.81
N MET A 114 -11.55 10.80 8.66
CA MET A 114 -11.90 11.71 9.75
C MET A 114 -13.08 11.19 10.60
N MET A 115 -14.15 10.70 9.96
CA MET A 115 -15.28 10.06 10.66
C MET A 115 -14.83 8.81 11.44
N LEU A 116 -13.98 7.98 10.83
CA LEU A 116 -13.42 6.80 11.47
C LEU A 116 -12.52 7.20 12.64
N TRP A 117 -11.65 8.19 12.48
CA TRP A 117 -10.80 8.70 13.56
C TRP A 117 -11.63 9.23 14.74
N ALA A 118 -12.66 10.04 14.48
CA ALA A 118 -13.56 10.55 15.53
C ALA A 118 -14.38 9.44 16.22
N THR A 119 -14.73 8.39 15.46
CA THR A 119 -15.38 7.19 16.00
C THR A 119 -14.44 6.40 16.92
N LEU A 120 -13.19 6.21 16.51
CA LEU A 120 -12.14 5.53 17.29
C LEU A 120 -11.77 6.34 18.55
N TYR A 121 -11.75 7.68 18.43
CA TYR A 121 -11.57 8.57 19.57
C TYR A 121 -12.66 8.34 20.63
N TRP A 122 -13.94 8.33 20.25
CA TRP A 122 -15.04 7.96 21.16
C TRP A 122 -14.85 6.56 21.77
N TYR A 123 -14.51 5.58 20.94
CA TYR A 123 -14.41 4.18 21.36
C TYR A 123 -13.29 3.98 22.40
N PHE A 124 -12.10 4.54 22.18
CA PHE A 124 -10.95 4.42 23.10
C PHE A 124 -11.01 5.35 24.33
N HIS A 125 -12.05 6.20 24.45
CA HIS A 125 -12.40 6.90 25.70
C HIS A 125 -13.30 6.07 26.64
N GLN A 126 -13.80 4.91 26.18
CA GLN A 126 -14.57 4.03 27.05
C GLN A 126 -13.67 3.39 28.13
N LYS A 127 -14.30 2.76 29.14
CA LYS A 127 -13.55 2.02 30.17
C LYS A 127 -12.77 0.89 29.50
N GLU A 128 -11.46 0.87 29.74
CA GLU A 128 -10.55 -0.17 29.27
C GLU A 128 -11.01 -1.57 29.74
N PRO A 129 -11.07 -2.57 28.84
CA PRO A 129 -11.34 -3.96 29.23
C PRO A 129 -10.20 -4.51 30.08
N GLU A 130 -10.46 -5.59 30.81
CA GLU A 130 -9.41 -6.27 31.58
C GLU A 130 -8.30 -6.76 30.62
N PRO A 131 -7.02 -6.41 30.85
CA PRO A 131 -5.95 -6.70 29.88
C PRO A 131 -5.52 -8.17 29.87
N GLN A 132 -5.94 -8.98 30.83
CA GLN A 132 -5.63 -10.40 30.93
C GLN A 132 -6.40 -11.22 29.89
N LEU A 133 -5.67 -11.89 28.99
CA LEU A 133 -6.24 -12.91 28.11
C LEU A 133 -6.45 -14.20 28.91
N THR A 134 -7.62 -14.81 28.75
CA THR A 134 -7.93 -16.16 29.27
C THR A 134 -8.11 -17.11 28.09
N THR A 135 -7.01 -17.72 27.65
CA THR A 135 -6.98 -18.85 26.72
C THR A 135 -6.93 -20.18 27.46
N SER A 136 -7.27 -21.28 26.80
CA SER A 136 -7.12 -22.67 27.33
C SER A 136 -5.72 -22.94 27.88
N ALA A 137 -4.66 -22.53 27.16
CA ALA A 137 -3.28 -22.64 27.62
C ALA A 137 -2.98 -21.83 28.91
N SER A 138 -3.70 -20.73 29.13
CA SER A 138 -3.54 -19.87 30.31
C SER A 138 -4.50 -20.19 31.47
N GLU A 139 -5.39 -21.18 31.33
CA GLU A 139 -6.46 -21.47 32.30
C GLU A 139 -5.92 -21.70 33.72
N LYS A 140 -4.83 -22.45 33.83
CA LYS A 140 -4.13 -22.76 35.09
C LYS A 140 -3.21 -21.64 35.58
N THR A 141 -3.07 -20.55 34.82
CA THR A 141 -2.18 -19.43 35.16
C THR A 141 -2.92 -18.44 36.06
N PRO A 142 -2.39 -18.07 37.25
CA PRO A 142 -2.98 -17.03 38.09
C PRO A 142 -3.17 -15.72 37.33
N ASN A 143 -4.26 -14.97 37.58
CA ASN A 143 -4.60 -13.76 36.82
C ASN A 143 -3.48 -12.70 36.76
N ALA A 144 -2.61 -12.61 37.77
CA ALA A 144 -1.45 -11.72 37.76
C ALA A 144 -0.37 -12.11 36.73
N GLY A 145 -0.25 -13.41 36.41
CA GLY A 145 0.70 -13.97 35.44
C GLY A 145 0.10 -14.29 34.07
N LYS A 146 -1.22 -14.10 33.88
CA LYS A 146 -1.87 -14.32 32.57
C LYS A 146 -1.28 -13.39 31.50
N PRO A 147 -1.16 -13.85 30.24
CA PRO A 147 -0.68 -13.03 29.14
C PRO A 147 -1.58 -11.80 28.95
N LYS A 148 -0.97 -10.66 28.61
CA LYS A 148 -1.70 -9.40 28.40
C LYS A 148 -1.99 -9.19 26.92
N GLY A 149 -3.26 -8.97 26.60
CA GLY A 149 -3.71 -8.59 25.27
C GLY A 149 -3.53 -7.10 25.01
N GLU A 150 -3.56 -6.73 23.72
CA GLU A 150 -3.67 -5.33 23.31
C GLU A 150 -5.14 -5.04 22.99
N TRP A 151 -5.69 -3.95 23.55
CA TRP A 151 -7.05 -3.51 23.22
C TRP A 151 -7.11 -3.02 21.76
N ARG A 152 -7.81 -3.78 20.92
CA ARG A 152 -7.94 -3.60 19.47
C ARG A 152 -9.40 -3.66 19.04
N ILE A 153 -9.69 -2.98 17.93
CA ILE A 153 -10.99 -3.02 17.24
C ILE A 153 -10.77 -3.28 15.75
N TYR A 154 -11.54 -4.21 15.19
CA TYR A 154 -11.47 -4.60 13.79
C TYR A 154 -12.40 -3.72 12.94
N ILE A 155 -11.93 -3.36 11.74
CA ILE A 155 -12.64 -2.54 10.77
C ILE A 155 -13.17 -3.44 9.65
N ASN A 156 -14.44 -3.80 9.74
CA ASN A 156 -15.08 -4.70 8.79
C ASN A 156 -15.26 -4.03 7.43
N LYS A 157 -15.13 -4.82 6.36
CA LYS A 157 -15.30 -4.38 4.96
C LYS A 157 -16.78 -4.28 4.57
N GLU A 158 -17.54 -3.58 5.39
CA GLU A 158 -18.99 -3.47 5.33
C GLU A 158 -19.44 -2.00 5.24
N GLY A 159 -20.74 -1.78 4.98
CA GLY A 159 -21.27 -0.44 4.72
C GLY A 159 -20.45 0.30 3.66
N ILE A 160 -19.94 1.48 4.01
CA ILE A 160 -19.11 2.30 3.11
C ILE A 160 -17.72 1.70 2.83
N PHE A 161 -17.21 0.81 3.69
CA PHE A 161 -15.88 0.20 3.56
C PHE A 161 -15.80 -0.89 2.48
N LYS A 162 -16.94 -1.26 1.87
CA LYS A 162 -17.02 -2.21 0.74
C LYS A 162 -16.21 -1.79 -0.49
N SER A 163 -15.91 -0.50 -0.66
CA SER A 163 -15.16 0.02 -1.81
C SER A 163 -13.74 -0.59 -1.94
N ARG A 164 -13.41 -1.13 -3.13
CA ARG A 164 -12.15 -1.84 -3.43
C ARG A 164 -10.87 -1.11 -3.01
N HIS A 165 -10.88 0.22 -3.04
CA HIS A 165 -9.71 1.07 -2.83
C HIS A 165 -9.73 1.88 -1.52
N LEU A 166 -10.76 1.73 -0.67
CA LEU A 166 -10.90 2.54 0.53
C LEU A 166 -9.98 2.06 1.67
N LEU A 167 -10.05 0.79 2.07
CA LEU A 167 -9.15 0.24 3.10
C LEU A 167 -7.64 0.41 2.74
N PRO A 168 -7.17 0.13 1.50
CA PRO A 168 -5.78 0.41 1.10
C PRO A 168 -5.39 1.89 1.09
N LYS A 169 -6.37 2.83 1.08
CA LYS A 169 -6.09 4.25 1.29
C LYS A 169 -5.98 4.56 2.78
N LEU A 170 -6.88 4.04 3.62
CA LEU A 170 -6.86 4.25 5.07
C LEU A 170 -5.61 3.66 5.73
N GLU A 171 -5.11 2.52 5.25
CA GLU A 171 -3.83 1.92 5.68
C GLU A 171 -2.64 2.82 5.30
N ARG A 172 -2.58 3.30 4.04
CA ARG A 172 -1.56 4.29 3.61
C ARG A 172 -1.67 5.64 4.31
N MET A 173 -2.83 5.96 4.89
CA MET A 173 -3.01 7.10 5.79
C MET A 173 -2.56 6.82 7.22
N GLY A 174 -2.09 5.61 7.52
CA GLY A 174 -1.64 5.17 8.85
C GLY A 174 -2.76 4.93 9.88
N LEU A 175 -4.03 4.97 9.46
CA LEU A 175 -5.19 4.93 10.37
C LEU A 175 -5.59 3.50 10.77
N ILE A 176 -5.33 2.52 9.90
CA ILE A 176 -5.63 1.10 10.10
C ILE A 176 -4.41 0.25 9.72
N ALA A 177 -4.28 -0.94 10.31
CA ALA A 177 -3.18 -1.87 10.06
C ALA A 177 -3.71 -3.31 9.85
N SER A 178 -2.84 -4.22 9.39
CA SER A 178 -3.11 -5.67 9.32
C SER A 178 -1.86 -6.45 9.75
N GLU A 179 -2.03 -7.62 10.37
CA GLU A 179 -0.94 -8.55 10.68
C GLU A 179 -0.62 -9.53 9.53
N ASP A 180 -1.37 -9.44 8.43
CA ASP A 180 -1.08 -10.13 7.19
C ASP A 180 -0.37 -9.19 6.21
N SER A 181 0.95 -9.30 6.14
CA SER A 181 1.82 -8.58 5.21
C SER A 181 2.09 -9.34 3.90
N SER A 182 1.37 -10.43 3.61
CA SER A 182 1.48 -11.12 2.32
C SER A 182 0.81 -10.33 1.18
N VAL A 183 1.19 -10.61 -0.07
CA VAL A 183 0.45 -10.13 -1.26
C VAL A 183 -0.96 -10.71 -1.26
N GLY A 184 -1.06 -11.99 -0.91
CA GLY A 184 -2.29 -12.78 -0.96
C GLY A 184 -2.57 -13.38 -2.33
N LEU A 185 -3.52 -14.30 -2.37
CA LEU A 185 -4.01 -14.91 -3.60
C LEU A 185 -5.19 -14.09 -4.13
N ASP A 186 -5.07 -13.55 -5.35
CA ASP A 186 -6.24 -13.06 -6.08
C ASP A 186 -7.02 -14.27 -6.64
N PRO A 187 -8.36 -14.27 -6.62
CA PRO A 187 -9.17 -15.38 -7.17
C PRO A 187 -8.87 -15.63 -8.65
N ALA A 188 -8.68 -16.90 -9.01
CA ALA A 188 -8.04 -17.35 -10.26
C ALA A 188 -8.67 -16.84 -11.57
N ASP A 189 -9.94 -16.44 -11.55
CA ASP A 189 -10.71 -16.08 -12.74
C ASP A 189 -10.71 -14.57 -13.05
N GLY A 190 -10.24 -13.73 -12.13
CA GLY A 190 -10.36 -12.25 -12.20
C GLY A 190 -11.81 -11.73 -12.16
N LEU A 191 -12.79 -12.63 -12.04
CA LEU A 191 -14.24 -12.40 -12.03
C LEU A 191 -14.85 -12.56 -10.63
N SER A 192 -14.24 -13.39 -9.78
CA SER A 192 -14.56 -13.56 -8.37
C SER A 192 -13.84 -12.50 -7.51
N ASN A 193 -14.47 -12.13 -6.39
CA ASN A 193 -14.33 -10.81 -5.78
C ASN A 193 -12.88 -10.47 -5.33
N PRO A 194 -12.13 -9.57 -6.01
CA PRO A 194 -10.68 -9.32 -5.83
C PRO A 194 -10.40 -8.49 -4.56
N THR A 195 -10.75 -9.06 -3.41
CA THR A 195 -11.12 -8.30 -2.21
C THR A 195 -10.65 -8.92 -0.90
N GLU A 196 -10.09 -10.12 -0.93
CA GLU A 196 -9.72 -10.92 0.25
C GLU A 196 -8.50 -10.34 0.99
N GLY A 197 -7.54 -9.75 0.27
CA GLY A 197 -6.29 -9.26 0.86
C GLY A 197 -6.41 -8.12 1.89
N TRP A 198 -7.47 -7.30 1.86
CA TRP A 198 -7.73 -6.27 2.90
C TRP A 198 -8.92 -6.68 3.77
N THR A 199 -8.74 -7.80 4.46
CA THR A 199 -9.60 -8.31 5.53
C THR A 199 -8.86 -8.24 6.86
N ASN A 200 -9.56 -8.40 7.99
CA ASN A 200 -8.98 -8.35 9.34
C ASN A 200 -8.16 -7.08 9.65
N MET A 201 -8.50 -5.96 8.99
CA MET A 201 -7.90 -4.66 9.31
C MET A 201 -8.29 -4.25 10.73
N PHE A 202 -7.38 -3.68 11.50
CA PHE A 202 -7.64 -3.28 12.88
C PHE A 202 -7.00 -1.93 13.24
N VAL A 203 -7.42 -1.39 14.37
CA VAL A 203 -6.76 -0.29 15.07
C VAL A 203 -6.54 -0.71 16.51
N SER A 204 -5.34 -0.48 17.05
CA SER A 204 -5.06 -0.69 18.47
C SER A 204 -5.16 0.61 19.25
N ARG A 205 -5.54 0.54 20.53
CA ARG A 205 -5.53 1.71 21.42
C ARG A 205 -4.16 2.37 21.44
N ARG A 206 -3.09 1.57 21.53
CA ARG A 206 -1.71 2.06 21.59
C ARG A 206 -1.28 2.77 20.31
N SER A 207 -1.65 2.28 19.14
CA SER A 207 -1.35 2.94 17.87
C SER A 207 -2.18 4.20 17.69
N PHE A 208 -3.48 4.16 17.98
CA PHE A 208 -4.38 5.31 17.90
C PHE A 208 -3.85 6.53 18.68
N TRP A 209 -3.43 6.34 19.94
CA TRP A 209 -2.90 7.44 20.77
C TRP A 209 -1.52 7.97 20.35
N GLN A 210 -0.85 7.34 19.39
CA GLN A 210 0.38 7.83 18.76
C GLN A 210 0.12 8.47 17.39
N MET A 211 -1.13 8.49 16.90
CA MET A 211 -1.49 9.17 15.67
C MET A 211 -1.70 10.67 15.92
N ASP A 212 -1.15 11.51 15.04
CA ASP A 212 -1.36 12.96 15.12
C ASP A 212 -2.79 13.32 14.67
N PRO A 213 -3.64 13.89 15.55
CA PRO A 213 -5.02 14.24 15.19
C PRO A 213 -5.10 15.24 14.04
N ARG A 214 -4.05 16.05 13.81
CA ARG A 214 -4.01 17.07 12.74
C ARG A 214 -4.03 16.47 11.33
N ILE A 215 -3.66 15.20 11.19
CA ILE A 215 -3.70 14.47 9.91
C ILE A 215 -5.15 14.16 9.50
N TYR A 216 -6.03 13.91 10.47
CA TYR A 216 -7.39 13.42 10.24
C TYR A 216 -8.47 14.47 10.51
N LEU A 217 -8.27 15.38 11.47
CA LEU A 217 -9.19 16.47 11.82
C LEU A 217 -8.89 17.77 11.05
N PHE A 218 -8.87 17.70 9.71
CA PHE A 218 -8.58 18.86 8.87
C PHE A 218 -9.75 19.85 8.79
N THR A 219 -9.50 21.16 8.91
CA THR A 219 -10.54 22.17 8.70
C THR A 219 -10.73 22.47 7.21
N LEU A 220 -11.96 22.40 6.70
CA LEU A 220 -12.30 22.86 5.34
C LEU A 220 -12.35 24.39 5.29
N THR A 221 -11.71 24.98 4.27
CA THR A 221 -11.80 26.43 4.01
C THR A 221 -13.19 26.78 3.47
N PRO A 222 -13.91 27.77 4.02
CA PRO A 222 -15.14 28.28 3.41
C PRO A 222 -14.82 28.90 2.06
N MET A 223 -15.60 28.56 1.03
CA MET A 223 -15.51 29.27 -0.24
C MET A 223 -16.15 30.65 -0.06
N GLN A 224 -15.42 31.73 -0.36
CA GLN A 224 -15.97 33.08 -0.31
C GLN A 224 -17.02 33.27 -1.41
N THR A 225 -18.29 32.97 -1.10
CA THR A 225 -19.42 33.10 -2.04
C THR A 225 -19.80 34.54 -2.35
N ASN A 226 -19.37 35.50 -1.52
CA ASN A 226 -19.63 36.94 -1.68
C ASN A 226 -18.34 37.77 -1.87
N SER A 227 -17.26 37.19 -2.42
CA SER A 227 -16.11 38.01 -2.84
C SER A 227 -16.42 38.67 -4.20
N PRO A 228 -16.24 40.00 -4.36
CA PRO A 228 -16.35 40.65 -5.66
C PRO A 228 -15.17 40.34 -6.60
N TYR A 229 -14.18 39.55 -6.15
CA TYR A 229 -13.04 39.13 -6.94
C TYR A 229 -13.22 37.68 -7.40
N PRO A 230 -13.09 37.39 -8.72
CA PRO A 230 -13.20 36.03 -9.23
C PRO A 230 -12.10 35.14 -8.66
N SER A 231 -12.45 33.90 -8.33
CA SER A 231 -11.54 32.92 -7.72
C SER A 231 -10.36 32.61 -8.64
N LEU A 232 -9.20 33.20 -8.35
CA LEU A 232 -7.93 32.86 -8.99
C LEU A 232 -7.58 31.39 -8.69
N SER A 233 -7.41 30.60 -9.74
CA SER A 233 -7.01 29.20 -9.64
C SER A 233 -5.63 29.08 -8.98
N PRO A 234 -5.37 28.05 -8.15
CA PRO A 234 -4.05 27.85 -7.57
C PRO A 234 -3.03 27.51 -8.67
N ALA A 235 -2.03 28.37 -8.83
CA ALA A 235 -0.88 28.21 -9.72
C ALA A 235 -1.18 27.92 -11.21
N GLY A 236 -1.36 28.99 -11.99
CA GLY A 236 -1.02 28.95 -13.42
C GLY A 236 0.45 28.53 -13.59
N SER A 237 0.71 27.57 -14.47
CA SER A 237 2.00 26.90 -14.56
C SER A 237 3.01 27.61 -15.48
N ARG A 238 4.30 27.49 -15.11
CA ARG A 238 5.53 27.91 -15.83
C ARG A 238 5.93 29.38 -15.77
N PRO A 239 7.22 29.65 -15.49
CA PRO A 239 8.04 30.53 -16.31
C PRO A 239 8.60 29.75 -17.51
N SER A 240 8.44 30.28 -18.71
CA SER A 240 9.14 29.79 -19.91
C SER A 240 10.65 30.03 -19.79
N SER A 241 11.46 29.15 -20.39
CA SER A 241 12.93 29.25 -20.40
C SER A 241 13.44 30.59 -20.96
N PRO A 242 14.59 31.11 -20.50
CA PRO A 242 15.10 32.42 -20.92
C PRO A 242 15.67 32.35 -22.34
N ASN A 243 15.12 33.14 -23.26
CA ASN A 243 15.67 33.33 -24.59
C ASN A 243 16.69 34.49 -24.57
N ARG A 244 17.90 34.26 -25.09
CA ARG A 244 19.00 35.24 -25.09
C ARG A 244 19.08 35.96 -26.44
N GLY A 245 18.68 37.22 -26.51
CA GLY A 245 18.71 37.99 -27.77
C GLY A 245 18.34 39.46 -27.61
N THR A 246 19.32 40.29 -27.26
CA THR A 246 19.18 41.75 -27.13
C THR A 246 19.13 42.49 -28.47
N ARG A 247 18.21 43.47 -28.62
CA ARG A 247 18.34 44.87 -29.13
C ARG A 247 17.06 45.34 -29.88
N THR A 248 16.74 46.63 -30.08
CA THR A 248 17.33 47.97 -29.75
C THR A 248 16.21 49.03 -29.84
N HIS A 249 16.17 50.05 -28.94
CA HIS A 249 15.57 51.41 -29.12
C HIS A 249 14.05 51.53 -29.47
N ASP A 250 13.24 52.53 -29.08
CA ASP A 250 13.46 53.84 -28.42
C ASP A 250 12.18 54.37 -27.67
N ALA A 251 12.38 55.44 -26.88
CA ALA A 251 11.46 56.56 -26.53
C ALA A 251 10.09 56.36 -25.82
N GLU A 252 10.08 56.78 -24.54
CA GLU A 252 9.12 57.68 -23.85
C GLU A 252 7.59 57.63 -24.09
N GLY A 253 6.83 57.32 -23.01
CA GLY A 253 5.42 57.71 -22.86
C GLY A 253 4.64 56.91 -21.81
N GLY A 254 4.26 57.52 -20.69
CA GLY A 254 3.19 57.00 -19.80
C GLY A 254 3.58 56.49 -18.41
N THR A 255 4.05 57.36 -17.51
CA THR A 255 4.24 57.05 -16.08
C THR A 255 2.96 57.15 -15.27
N HIS A 256 2.07 56.16 -15.36
CA HIS A 256 0.98 55.91 -14.40
C HIS A 256 0.46 54.48 -14.58
N LEU A 257 0.89 53.52 -13.74
CA LEU A 257 0.21 52.22 -13.48
C LEU A 257 0.98 51.23 -12.56
N ARG A 258 2.23 51.51 -12.14
CA ARG A 258 3.06 50.52 -11.39
C ARG A 258 3.04 50.62 -9.84
N ASP A 259 2.65 51.74 -9.24
CA ASP A 259 2.72 51.91 -7.77
C ASP A 259 1.46 51.52 -6.98
N MET A 260 0.41 51.03 -7.65
CA MET A 260 -0.82 50.55 -6.99
C MET A 260 -0.81 49.05 -6.67
N ALA A 261 0.17 48.28 -7.16
CA ALA A 261 0.26 46.83 -6.95
C ALA A 261 1.10 46.41 -5.73
N ALA A 262 1.95 47.31 -5.21
CA ALA A 262 2.84 47.02 -4.07
C ALA A 262 2.24 47.40 -2.71
N SER A 263 1.14 48.16 -2.68
CA SER A 263 0.54 48.74 -1.46
C SER A 263 -0.75 48.06 -0.99
N GLN A 264 -1.28 47.07 -1.74
CA GLN A 264 -2.49 46.32 -1.36
C GLN A 264 -2.21 44.92 -0.77
N SER A 265 -0.97 44.42 -0.80
CA SER A 265 -0.60 43.12 -0.22
C SER A 265 -0.53 43.11 1.31
N THR A 266 -0.55 44.29 1.96
CA THR A 266 -0.32 44.47 3.41
C THR A 266 -1.57 44.70 4.25
N LEU A 267 -2.77 44.72 3.67
CA LEU A 267 -4.00 45.12 4.38
C LEU A 267 -5.04 44.02 4.67
N ILE A 268 -4.85 42.78 4.20
CA ILE A 268 -5.83 41.69 4.42
C ILE A 268 -5.56 40.89 5.72
N ASN A 269 -4.43 41.11 6.40
CA ASN A 269 -4.04 40.36 7.60
C ASN A 269 -4.62 40.89 8.94
N ARG A 270 -5.76 41.62 8.92
CA ARG A 270 -6.47 42.08 10.13
C ARG A 270 -7.55 41.09 10.61
N ALA A 271 -7.12 39.86 10.88
CA ALA A 271 -7.78 38.94 11.79
C ALA A 271 -6.68 38.28 12.64
N GLY A 272 -6.48 38.80 13.86
CA GLY A 272 -5.26 38.60 14.67
C GLY A 272 -5.10 37.24 15.35
N THR A 273 -5.43 36.15 14.66
CA THR A 273 -5.24 34.78 15.16
C THR A 273 -4.39 34.01 14.15
N PRO A 274 -3.21 33.45 14.53
CA PRO A 274 -2.49 32.58 13.62
C PRO A 274 -3.39 31.39 13.24
N PRO A 275 -3.36 30.92 11.98
CA PRO A 275 -4.17 29.77 11.57
C PRO A 275 -3.83 28.58 12.47
N GLY A 276 -4.86 28.01 13.11
CA GLY A 276 -4.69 26.94 14.08
C GLY A 276 -3.99 25.71 13.48
N PRO A 277 -3.40 24.82 14.29
CA PRO A 277 -2.55 23.73 13.82
C PRO A 277 -3.27 22.65 12.98
N PHE A 278 -4.58 22.81 12.74
CA PHE A 278 -5.44 21.97 11.90
C PHE A 278 -5.72 22.58 10.51
N HIS A 279 -5.17 23.76 10.22
CA HIS A 279 -5.35 24.48 8.95
C HIS A 279 -4.41 23.95 7.85
N SER A 280 -4.95 23.68 6.65
CA SER A 280 -4.16 23.23 5.50
C SER A 280 -4.57 23.98 4.22
N SER A 281 -3.71 24.88 3.75
CA SER A 281 -3.91 25.70 2.55
C SER A 281 -3.64 24.98 1.23
N SER A 282 -2.97 23.82 1.26
CA SER A 282 -2.61 23.03 0.07
C SER A 282 -3.64 21.98 -0.34
N HIS A 283 -4.66 21.74 0.50
CA HIS A 283 -5.66 20.66 0.37
C HIS A 283 -5.13 19.22 0.22
N LEU A 284 -3.81 19.00 0.29
CA LEU A 284 -3.15 17.70 0.26
C LEU A 284 -1.89 17.73 1.15
N PRO A 285 -1.80 16.82 2.13
CA PRO A 285 -0.57 16.07 2.32
C PRO A 285 -0.42 15.08 1.17
N THR A 286 0.57 15.34 0.31
CA THR A 286 1.07 14.41 -0.73
C THR A 286 1.77 13.19 -0.10
N TYR A 287 2.13 13.29 1.17
CA TYR A 287 2.79 12.28 1.98
C TYR A 287 2.13 12.19 3.36
N TYR A 288 1.82 10.98 3.81
CA TYR A 288 1.46 10.71 5.21
C TYR A 288 2.71 10.21 5.95
N PRO A 289 2.94 10.61 7.21
CA PRO A 289 4.06 10.09 7.98
C PRO A 289 3.92 8.56 8.18
N PRO A 290 5.03 7.85 8.42
CA PRO A 290 4.98 6.43 8.75
C PRO A 290 4.03 6.17 9.94
N ALA A 291 3.22 5.11 9.83
CA ALA A 291 2.31 4.73 10.90
C ALA A 291 3.06 4.42 12.21
N PRO A 292 2.46 4.69 13.39
CA PRO A 292 3.05 4.36 14.69
C PRO A 292 3.53 2.91 14.76
N LEU A 293 4.72 2.70 15.32
CA LEU A 293 5.34 1.37 15.38
C LEU A 293 4.49 0.40 16.22
N GLN A 294 3.96 -0.60 15.52
CA GLN A 294 3.33 -1.79 16.08
C GLN A 294 4.19 -3.00 15.71
N TYR A 295 4.05 -4.11 16.43
CA TYR A 295 4.87 -5.30 16.24
C TYR A 295 3.99 -6.56 16.18
N GLY A 296 4.33 -7.44 15.26
CA GLY A 296 3.75 -8.78 15.12
C GLY A 296 4.83 -9.86 15.22
N PHE A 297 4.43 -11.10 14.95
CA PHE A 297 5.32 -12.25 14.85
C PHE A 297 5.09 -13.03 13.55
N THR A 298 6.18 -13.33 12.85
CA THR A 298 6.24 -14.21 11.68
C THR A 298 7.51 -15.04 11.81
N ASN A 299 7.46 -16.34 11.49
CA ASN A 299 8.62 -17.25 11.59
C ASN A 299 9.31 -17.22 12.97
N ASN A 300 8.54 -17.10 14.06
CA ASN A 300 9.01 -16.89 15.44
C ASN A 300 9.87 -15.62 15.67
N CYS A 301 9.97 -14.72 14.70
CA CYS A 301 10.67 -13.45 14.80
C CYS A 301 9.70 -12.30 15.10
N ARG A 302 10.08 -11.41 16.02
CA ARG A 302 9.34 -10.17 16.31
C ARG A 302 9.78 -9.06 15.35
N HIS A 303 8.87 -8.64 14.48
CA HIS A 303 9.11 -7.62 13.46
C HIS A 303 8.04 -6.51 13.52
N PRO A 304 8.31 -5.30 12.97
CA PRO A 304 7.28 -4.28 12.84
C PRO A 304 6.12 -4.78 11.98
N ILE A 305 4.91 -4.31 12.28
CA ILE A 305 3.79 -4.38 11.33
C ILE A 305 4.08 -3.38 10.22
N ARG A 306 3.97 -3.84 8.96
CA ARG A 306 4.30 -3.06 7.77
C ARG A 306 3.10 -3.07 6.81
N PRO A 307 2.91 -2.04 5.97
CA PRO A 307 1.79 -1.98 5.05
C PRO A 307 1.75 -3.19 4.11
N LYS A 308 0.56 -3.62 3.71
CA LYS A 308 0.41 -4.68 2.71
C LYS A 308 1.11 -4.32 1.39
N PRO A 309 1.76 -5.30 0.72
CA PRO A 309 2.29 -5.13 -0.63
C PRO A 309 1.24 -4.68 -1.65
N PRO A 310 1.66 -4.15 -2.81
CA PRO A 310 0.79 -4.01 -3.98
C PRO A 310 0.19 -5.35 -4.41
N ARG A 311 -0.92 -5.32 -5.14
CA ARG A 311 -1.62 -6.54 -5.57
C ARG A 311 -0.89 -7.26 -6.70
N GLN A 312 -1.29 -8.50 -6.98
CA GLN A 312 -0.79 -9.25 -8.13
C GLN A 312 -0.96 -8.45 -9.43
N GLY A 313 0.09 -8.41 -10.25
CA GLY A 313 0.13 -7.62 -11.48
C GLY A 313 0.22 -6.10 -11.31
N GLU A 314 0.07 -5.55 -10.09
CA GLU A 314 0.13 -4.12 -9.84
C GLU A 314 1.57 -3.60 -10.02
N THR A 315 1.73 -2.60 -10.89
CA THR A 315 3.03 -1.94 -11.13
C THR A 315 3.27 -0.91 -10.05
N PHE A 316 4.34 -1.09 -9.27
CA PHE A 316 4.67 -0.25 -8.12
C PHE A 316 5.92 0.62 -8.33
N TYR A 317 6.64 0.40 -9.44
CA TYR A 317 7.82 1.18 -9.80
C TYR A 317 7.88 1.36 -11.32
N ILE A 318 8.15 2.60 -11.77
CA ILE A 318 8.33 2.97 -13.18
C ILE A 318 9.45 4.03 -13.24
N ARG A 319 10.41 3.87 -14.15
CA ARG A 319 11.43 4.89 -14.46
C ARG A 319 11.81 4.82 -15.94
N TYR A 320 11.80 5.96 -16.64
CA TYR A 320 12.45 6.08 -17.94
C TYR A 320 13.98 6.03 -17.76
N ILE A 321 14.67 5.26 -18.60
CA ILE A 321 16.11 5.05 -18.55
C ILE A 321 16.76 5.67 -19.79
N PRO A 322 17.25 6.93 -19.73
CA PRO A 322 17.84 7.61 -20.88
C PRO A 322 18.97 6.85 -21.57
N SER A 323 19.82 6.12 -20.84
CA SER A 323 20.94 5.39 -21.46
C SER A 323 20.51 4.16 -22.28
N LEU A 324 19.29 3.65 -22.05
CA LEU A 324 18.70 2.54 -22.79
C LEU A 324 17.61 3.01 -23.77
N GLY A 325 17.08 4.21 -23.56
CA GLY A 325 15.91 4.72 -24.27
C GLY A 325 14.60 4.02 -23.90
N GLN A 326 14.52 3.31 -22.76
CA GLN A 326 13.40 2.43 -22.40
C GLN A 326 12.77 2.78 -21.05
N TYR A 327 11.50 2.44 -20.82
CA TYR A 327 10.92 2.42 -19.47
C TYR A 327 11.24 1.10 -18.75
N LEU A 328 11.92 1.17 -17.60
CA LEU A 328 12.01 0.06 -16.65
C LEU A 328 10.80 0.11 -15.71
N THR A 329 10.12 -1.02 -15.54
CA THR A 329 9.03 -1.17 -14.58
C THR A 329 9.18 -2.42 -13.72
N PHE A 330 8.65 -2.38 -12.50
CA PHE A 330 8.47 -3.55 -11.64
C PHE A 330 7.02 -3.66 -11.21
N ARG A 331 6.48 -4.88 -11.36
CA ARG A 331 5.14 -5.26 -10.89
C ARG A 331 5.21 -6.50 -10.03
N VAL A 332 4.23 -6.69 -9.16
CA VAL A 332 4.10 -7.95 -8.42
C VAL A 332 3.74 -9.07 -9.40
N ALA A 333 4.29 -10.26 -9.20
CA ALA A 333 3.95 -11.45 -9.98
C ALA A 333 2.50 -11.88 -9.75
N SER A 334 1.93 -12.69 -10.64
CA SER A 334 0.52 -13.10 -10.59
C SER A 334 0.26 -14.54 -11.01
N LEU A 335 -0.66 -15.20 -10.32
CA LEU A 335 -1.22 -16.51 -10.69
C LEU A 335 -2.36 -16.42 -11.73
N SER A 336 -2.59 -15.23 -12.30
CA SER A 336 -3.57 -15.02 -13.38
C SER A 336 -3.38 -16.04 -14.50
N LYS A 337 -4.45 -16.75 -14.86
CA LYS A 337 -4.48 -17.67 -16.02
C LYS A 337 -4.46 -16.93 -17.38
N ARG A 338 -4.36 -15.60 -17.38
CA ARG A 338 -4.15 -14.73 -18.55
C ARG A 338 -2.88 -13.88 -18.38
N PRO A 339 -2.13 -13.60 -19.46
CA PRO A 339 -1.00 -12.67 -19.42
C PRO A 339 -1.39 -11.31 -18.84
N ILE A 340 -0.47 -10.68 -18.10
CA ILE A 340 -0.71 -9.38 -17.46
C ILE A 340 -0.50 -8.26 -18.47
N THR A 341 -1.59 -7.61 -18.89
CA THR A 341 -1.56 -6.45 -19.78
C THR A 341 -0.78 -5.29 -19.15
N TYR A 342 0.29 -4.85 -19.80
CA TYR A 342 1.02 -3.65 -19.41
C TYR A 342 0.25 -2.39 -19.83
N SER A 343 -0.03 -1.51 -18.87
CA SER A 343 -0.75 -0.23 -19.06
C SER A 343 0.10 1.01 -18.79
N GLY A 344 1.42 0.82 -18.64
CA GLY A 344 2.37 1.90 -18.44
C GLY A 344 2.83 2.57 -19.75
N PRO A 345 3.71 3.58 -19.66
CA PRO A 345 4.27 4.24 -20.83
C PRO A 345 5.23 3.34 -21.60
N PHE A 346 5.32 3.57 -22.91
CA PHE A 346 6.29 2.96 -23.83
C PHE A 346 7.26 4.02 -24.35
N SER A 347 8.49 3.59 -24.66
CA SER A 347 9.54 4.45 -25.22
C SER A 347 9.29 4.90 -26.66
N GLN A 348 8.76 3.99 -27.49
CA GLN A 348 8.40 4.26 -28.88
C GLN A 348 6.88 4.32 -28.99
N ALA A 349 6.35 5.41 -29.55
CA ALA A 349 5.03 5.37 -30.15
C ALA A 349 5.09 4.39 -31.34
N GLY A 350 4.19 3.41 -31.38
CA GLY A 350 4.15 2.44 -32.47
C GLY A 350 4.01 3.13 -33.83
N PRO A 351 4.48 2.51 -34.92
CA PRO A 351 4.43 3.09 -36.27
C PRO A 351 3.02 3.01 -36.88
N GLU A 352 2.03 3.61 -36.21
CA GLU A 352 0.77 4.11 -36.79
C GLU A 352 0.05 5.00 -35.76
N GLY A 353 -0.50 6.12 -36.22
CA GLY A 353 -0.94 7.20 -35.34
C GLY A 353 -2.28 6.92 -34.63
N SER A 354 -2.22 6.41 -33.39
CA SER A 354 -3.32 6.56 -32.43
C SER A 354 -2.94 7.59 -31.36
N LEU A 355 -3.31 8.85 -31.62
CA LEU A 355 -3.29 9.90 -30.62
C LEU A 355 -4.40 9.62 -29.58
N THR A 356 -4.07 8.85 -28.54
CA THR A 356 -4.87 8.77 -27.31
C THR A 356 -4.74 10.07 -26.52
N SER A 357 -5.30 11.13 -27.10
CA SER A 357 -5.50 12.42 -26.44
C SER A 357 -6.23 12.19 -25.11
N GLY A 358 -5.78 12.84 -24.04
CA GLY A 358 -6.19 12.58 -22.65
C GLY A 358 -7.62 13.01 -22.28
N ARG A 359 -8.62 12.67 -23.10
CA ARG A 359 -10.04 12.97 -22.88
C ARG A 359 -10.92 11.76 -22.56
N ASP A 360 -10.54 10.53 -22.92
CA ASP A 360 -11.42 9.36 -22.75
C ASP A 360 -11.26 8.58 -21.43
N ILE A 361 -10.32 8.98 -20.56
CA ILE A 361 -10.11 8.36 -19.23
C ILE A 361 -11.34 8.47 -18.30
N LEU A 362 -12.32 9.31 -18.65
CA LEU A 362 -13.53 9.57 -17.85
C LEU A 362 -14.83 8.89 -18.34
N ARG A 363 -14.79 8.00 -19.36
CA ARG A 363 -16.01 7.39 -19.92
C ARG A 363 -16.27 5.90 -19.61
N HIS A 364 -15.30 5.12 -19.12
CA HIS A 364 -15.49 3.69 -18.83
C HIS A 364 -16.13 3.35 -17.45
N HIS A 365 -17.05 4.19 -16.98
CA HIS A 365 -17.92 3.89 -15.82
C HIS A 365 -19.40 4.17 -16.13
N SER A 366 -19.90 3.65 -17.26
CA SER A 366 -21.33 3.49 -17.58
C SER A 366 -21.54 2.56 -18.78
N ALA A 367 -22.75 2.00 -18.87
CA ALA A 367 -23.31 1.15 -19.93
C ALA A 367 -22.86 -0.34 -19.95
N HIS A 368 -23.88 -1.20 -19.90
CA HIS A 368 -23.82 -2.63 -20.20
C HIS A 368 -23.97 -2.88 -21.71
N SER A 369 -23.62 -4.10 -22.12
CA SER A 369 -24.10 -4.82 -23.32
C SER A 369 -23.95 -4.15 -24.69
N ASP A 370 -22.99 -4.64 -25.47
CA ASP A 370 -23.18 -4.93 -26.90
C ASP A 370 -22.27 -6.10 -27.33
N PRO A 371 -22.65 -6.93 -28.32
CA PRO A 371 -21.89 -8.12 -28.70
C PRO A 371 -20.83 -7.81 -29.77
N ALA A 372 -19.55 -7.92 -29.40
CA ALA A 372 -18.45 -7.82 -30.35
C ALA A 372 -18.33 -9.12 -31.20
N ILE A 373 -18.47 -8.98 -32.51
CA ILE A 373 -18.30 -10.07 -33.49
C ILE A 373 -16.82 -10.51 -33.49
N PRO A 374 -16.49 -11.82 -33.39
CA PRO A 374 -15.11 -12.28 -33.39
C PRO A 374 -14.52 -12.25 -34.81
N THR A 375 -13.62 -11.31 -35.08
CA THR A 375 -12.79 -11.35 -36.30
C THR A 375 -11.75 -12.45 -36.19
N ILE A 376 -11.94 -13.55 -36.92
CA ILE A 376 -11.01 -14.67 -37.00
C ILE A 376 -9.79 -14.26 -37.83
N ASN A 377 -8.70 -13.88 -37.16
CA ASN A 377 -7.38 -13.80 -37.78
C ASN A 377 -6.63 -15.12 -37.54
N THR A 378 -6.88 -16.11 -38.42
CA THR A 378 -6.10 -17.35 -38.49
C THR A 378 -5.04 -17.23 -39.57
N THR A 379 -3.78 -17.00 -39.19
CA THR A 379 -2.61 -17.30 -40.03
C THR A 379 -1.57 -18.04 -39.20
N GLY A 380 -1.08 -19.16 -39.74
CA GLY A 380 -0.46 -20.25 -38.98
C GLY A 380 0.70 -19.88 -38.06
N ALA A 381 0.59 -20.32 -36.81
CA ALA A 381 1.73 -20.45 -35.92
C ALA A 381 2.57 -21.67 -36.32
N ASN A 382 3.82 -21.46 -36.75
CA ASN A 382 4.81 -22.53 -36.80
C ASN A 382 5.04 -23.02 -35.35
N PRO A 383 4.96 -24.34 -35.07
CA PRO A 383 5.10 -24.87 -33.69
C PRO A 383 6.52 -24.78 -33.12
N THR A 384 7.45 -24.14 -33.82
CA THR A 384 8.88 -23.98 -33.46
C THR A 384 9.31 -22.54 -33.17
N GLU A 385 8.45 -21.54 -33.37
CA GLU A 385 8.73 -20.15 -32.97
C GLU A 385 8.56 -19.99 -31.45
N PRO A 386 9.55 -19.44 -30.70
CA PRO A 386 9.39 -19.19 -29.27
C PRO A 386 8.28 -18.15 -29.02
N ARG A 387 7.27 -18.50 -28.21
CA ARG A 387 6.24 -17.53 -27.76
C ARG A 387 6.91 -16.30 -27.14
N GLU A 388 6.44 -15.11 -27.52
CA GLU A 388 6.92 -13.86 -26.92
C GLU A 388 6.57 -13.79 -25.43
N THR A 389 7.48 -13.26 -24.60
CA THR A 389 7.28 -13.14 -23.14
C THR A 389 6.12 -12.21 -22.75
N THR A 390 5.74 -11.30 -23.63
CA THR A 390 4.54 -10.44 -23.54
C THR A 390 3.23 -11.25 -23.60
N SER A 391 3.24 -12.43 -24.22
CA SER A 391 2.08 -13.31 -24.40
C SER A 391 1.97 -14.43 -23.35
N MET A 392 2.90 -14.49 -22.40
CA MET A 392 2.96 -15.54 -21.37
C MET A 392 2.35 -15.09 -20.04
N THR A 393 1.79 -16.05 -19.30
CA THR A 393 1.50 -15.91 -17.87
C THR A 393 2.80 -15.92 -17.05
N ASP A 394 2.78 -15.41 -15.81
CA ASP A 394 3.99 -15.40 -14.97
C ASP A 394 4.46 -16.82 -14.60
N VAL A 395 3.53 -17.78 -14.53
CA VAL A 395 3.87 -19.21 -14.31
C VAL A 395 4.60 -19.78 -15.53
N GLU A 396 4.16 -19.46 -16.75
CA GLU A 396 4.89 -19.83 -17.98
C GLU A 396 6.27 -19.14 -18.07
N LEU A 397 6.38 -17.87 -17.65
CA LEU A 397 7.66 -17.16 -17.59
C LEU A 397 8.62 -17.80 -16.59
N LEU A 398 8.16 -18.10 -15.38
CA LEU A 398 8.95 -18.81 -14.36
C LEU A 398 9.37 -20.20 -14.85
N HIS A 399 8.47 -20.96 -15.46
CA HIS A 399 8.78 -22.25 -16.07
C HIS A 399 9.84 -22.15 -17.17
N LYS A 400 9.74 -21.15 -18.06
CA LYS A 400 10.76 -20.88 -19.08
C LYS A 400 12.10 -20.51 -18.45
N TRP A 401 12.10 -19.67 -17.42
CA TRP A 401 13.32 -19.09 -16.85
C TRP A 401 14.05 -20.02 -15.88
N MET A 402 13.33 -20.70 -14.98
CA MET A 402 13.95 -21.60 -14.00
C MET A 402 14.55 -22.85 -14.65
N ASN A 403 14.00 -23.31 -15.78
CA ASN A 403 14.54 -24.42 -16.56
C ASN A 403 15.67 -24.01 -17.55
N ASP A 404 16.09 -22.73 -17.61
CA ASP A 404 17.37 -22.37 -18.25
C ASP A 404 18.51 -22.95 -17.40
N PRO A 405 19.39 -23.82 -17.93
CA PRO A 405 20.47 -24.47 -17.17
C PRO A 405 21.36 -23.53 -16.34
N ARG A 406 21.50 -22.27 -16.78
CA ARG A 406 22.24 -21.23 -16.05
C ARG A 406 21.47 -20.68 -14.85
N VAL A 407 20.15 -20.58 -14.95
CA VAL A 407 19.28 -20.12 -13.83
C VAL A 407 19.12 -21.27 -12.84
N ALA A 408 18.76 -22.45 -13.34
CA ALA A 408 18.76 -23.75 -12.65
C ALA A 408 19.97 -23.91 -11.72
N HIS A 409 21.20 -23.82 -12.26
CA HIS A 409 22.45 -23.92 -11.49
C HIS A 409 22.56 -22.95 -10.29
N SER A 410 21.90 -21.80 -10.35
CA SER A 410 21.94 -20.78 -9.29
C SER A 410 20.77 -20.88 -8.30
N TRP A 411 19.56 -21.18 -8.79
CA TRP A 411 18.31 -21.17 -8.04
C TRP A 411 17.85 -22.56 -7.57
N GLY A 412 18.02 -23.60 -8.38
CA GLY A 412 17.61 -24.97 -8.05
C GLY A 412 16.10 -25.23 -8.14
N GLU A 413 15.35 -24.37 -8.83
CA GLU A 413 13.88 -24.41 -8.96
C GLU A 413 13.43 -24.94 -10.35
N GLU A 414 14.26 -25.76 -11.00
CA GLU A 414 13.90 -26.46 -12.24
C GLU A 414 12.81 -27.50 -12.01
N GLY A 415 11.92 -27.71 -12.99
CA GLY A 415 10.78 -28.60 -12.81
C GLY A 415 9.56 -28.26 -13.68
N PRO A 416 8.48 -29.06 -13.56
CA PRO A 416 7.26 -28.92 -14.34
C PRO A 416 6.48 -27.63 -14.00
N MET A 417 5.54 -27.24 -14.85
CA MET A 417 4.70 -26.05 -14.67
C MET A 417 3.99 -26.00 -13.30
N SER A 418 3.59 -27.14 -12.75
CA SER A 418 2.96 -27.23 -11.42
C SER A 418 3.90 -26.82 -10.28
N HIS A 419 5.19 -27.14 -10.38
CA HIS A 419 6.21 -26.70 -9.42
C HIS A 419 6.28 -25.16 -9.38
N GLN A 420 6.19 -24.52 -10.54
CA GLN A 420 6.23 -23.06 -10.66
C GLN A 420 4.94 -22.39 -10.16
N GLU A 421 3.79 -23.04 -10.34
CA GLU A 421 2.53 -22.59 -9.77
C GLU A 421 2.55 -22.67 -8.23
N GLU A 422 3.11 -23.74 -7.67
CA GLU A 422 3.30 -23.91 -6.22
C GLU A 422 4.35 -22.94 -5.65
N PHE A 423 5.50 -22.79 -6.31
CA PHE A 423 6.56 -21.84 -5.98
C PHE A 423 6.01 -20.39 -5.92
N LEU A 424 5.33 -19.95 -6.98
CA LEU A 424 4.76 -18.60 -7.03
C LEU A 424 3.63 -18.43 -6.00
N LYS A 425 2.81 -19.46 -5.77
CA LYS A 425 1.79 -19.44 -4.71
C LYS A 425 2.40 -19.28 -3.32
N ALA A 426 3.49 -19.98 -3.02
CA ALA A 426 4.23 -19.84 -1.76
C ALA A 426 4.87 -18.44 -1.62
N GLY A 427 5.42 -17.88 -2.71
CA GLY A 427 5.92 -16.51 -2.74
C GLY A 427 4.82 -15.46 -2.45
N LEU A 428 3.62 -15.66 -3.00
CA LEU A 428 2.48 -14.75 -2.85
C LEU A 428 1.81 -14.82 -1.46
N THR A 429 1.83 -15.97 -0.79
CA THR A 429 1.34 -16.14 0.59
C THR A 429 2.41 -15.87 1.64
N SER A 430 3.68 -15.70 1.25
CA SER A 430 4.74 -15.31 2.17
C SER A 430 4.46 -13.93 2.79
N LYS A 431 4.52 -13.86 4.12
CA LYS A 431 4.37 -12.59 4.86
C LYS A 431 5.61 -11.68 4.79
N HIS A 432 6.77 -12.21 4.37
CA HIS A 432 8.04 -11.48 4.42
C HIS A 432 8.71 -11.25 3.07
N SER A 433 8.22 -11.87 1.99
CA SER A 433 8.75 -11.72 0.63
C SER A 433 7.69 -11.20 -0.33
N ILE A 434 8.13 -10.49 -1.37
CA ILE A 434 7.27 -9.97 -2.44
C ILE A 434 7.83 -10.49 -3.76
N PRO A 435 7.12 -11.37 -4.49
CA PRO A 435 7.53 -11.86 -5.80
C PRO A 435 7.25 -10.80 -6.88
N VAL A 436 8.25 -10.49 -7.70
CA VAL A 436 8.27 -9.33 -8.60
C VAL A 436 8.73 -9.74 -10.00
N ILE A 437 8.03 -9.23 -11.02
CA ILE A 437 8.45 -9.29 -12.42
C ILE A 437 8.99 -7.93 -12.83
N GLY A 438 10.19 -7.91 -13.42
CA GLY A 438 10.74 -6.74 -14.08
C GLY A 438 10.43 -6.74 -15.57
N CYS A 439 10.07 -5.56 -16.10
CA CYS A 439 9.82 -5.35 -17.53
C CYS A 439 10.62 -4.17 -18.08
N PHE A 440 11.01 -4.24 -19.36
CA PHE A 440 11.46 -3.08 -20.14
C PHE A 440 10.44 -2.81 -21.26
N ASP A 441 9.88 -1.60 -21.31
CA ASP A 441 8.78 -1.23 -22.21
C ASP A 441 7.65 -2.29 -22.24
N GLY A 442 7.25 -2.75 -21.06
CA GLY A 442 6.23 -3.80 -20.88
C GLY A 442 6.72 -5.24 -21.07
N LYS A 443 7.81 -5.49 -21.81
CA LYS A 443 8.36 -6.84 -22.06
C LYS A 443 9.01 -7.44 -20.79
N PRO A 444 8.51 -8.56 -20.24
CA PRO A 444 9.10 -9.22 -19.06
C PRO A 444 10.52 -9.74 -19.35
N PHE A 445 11.45 -9.54 -18.40
CA PHE A 445 12.86 -9.95 -18.55
C PHE A 445 13.44 -10.77 -17.39
N GLY A 446 12.88 -10.67 -16.19
CA GLY A 446 13.42 -11.30 -14.99
C GLY A 446 12.45 -11.31 -13.82
N TYR A 447 12.76 -12.18 -12.86
CA TYR A 447 12.03 -12.36 -11.62
C TYR A 447 12.92 -11.94 -10.44
N PHE A 448 12.30 -11.34 -9.43
CA PHE A 448 12.97 -10.76 -8.27
C PHE A 448 12.13 -11.03 -7.03
N GLU A 449 12.77 -11.12 -5.87
CA GLU A 449 12.10 -11.18 -4.58
C GLU A 449 12.61 -10.03 -3.72
N ILE A 450 11.71 -9.19 -3.23
CA ILE A 450 12.07 -8.07 -2.34
C ILE A 450 11.59 -8.41 -0.93
N TYR A 451 12.46 -9.00 -0.12
CA TYR A 451 12.11 -9.55 1.18
C TYR A 451 12.54 -8.66 2.36
N TRP A 452 12.03 -8.96 3.55
CA TRP A 452 12.45 -8.36 4.83
C TRP A 452 13.46 -9.26 5.52
N VAL A 453 14.70 -8.79 5.69
CA VAL A 453 15.83 -9.63 6.12
C VAL A 453 15.54 -10.28 7.47
N LYS A 454 14.91 -9.55 8.38
CA LYS A 454 14.67 -9.96 9.76
C LYS A 454 13.78 -11.20 9.91
N GLU A 455 12.91 -11.47 8.93
CA GLU A 455 12.03 -12.64 8.91
C GLU A 455 12.51 -13.76 7.96
N ASP A 456 13.52 -13.48 7.13
CA ASP A 456 14.15 -14.42 6.22
C ASP A 456 15.21 -15.30 6.92
N ARG A 457 15.53 -16.45 6.31
CA ARG A 457 16.61 -17.35 6.75
C ARG A 457 17.95 -16.61 6.95
N LEU A 458 18.25 -15.57 6.18
CA LEU A 458 19.46 -14.75 6.27
C LEU A 458 19.66 -14.19 7.68
N ALA A 459 18.61 -13.75 8.40
CA ALA A 459 18.74 -13.19 9.75
C ALA A 459 19.47 -14.11 10.73
N SER A 460 19.30 -15.43 10.60
CA SER A 460 19.98 -16.41 11.46
C SER A 460 21.52 -16.38 11.29
N TYR A 461 22.01 -16.08 10.10
CA TYR A 461 23.45 -15.93 9.78
C TYR A 461 23.98 -14.52 10.09
N LEU A 462 23.11 -13.58 10.45
CA LEU A 462 23.48 -12.21 10.87
C LEU A 462 23.65 -12.08 12.38
N GLY A 463 23.29 -13.10 13.19
CA GLY A 463 23.51 -13.08 14.63
C GLY A 463 22.76 -11.95 15.35
N GLY A 464 21.58 -11.56 14.84
CA GLY A 464 20.80 -10.44 15.36
C GLY A 464 21.13 -9.07 14.75
N ALA A 465 22.13 -8.97 13.87
CA ALA A 465 22.50 -7.72 13.17
C ALA A 465 21.58 -7.34 11.98
N ALA A 466 20.32 -7.76 12.00
CA ALA A 466 19.31 -7.41 11.01
C ALA A 466 18.33 -6.39 11.62
N ASP A 467 18.29 -5.17 11.08
CA ASP A 467 17.41 -4.13 11.58
C ASP A 467 15.93 -4.39 11.22
N ASP A 468 15.03 -3.74 11.98
CA ASP A 468 13.57 -3.83 11.84
C ASP A 468 13.03 -3.57 10.41
N PHE A 469 13.81 -2.89 9.56
CA PHE A 469 13.43 -2.47 8.21
C PHE A 469 14.43 -2.85 7.11
N ASP A 470 15.44 -3.68 7.40
CA ASP A 470 16.40 -4.11 6.38
C ASP A 470 15.74 -4.97 5.29
N ARG A 471 16.11 -4.73 4.02
CA ARG A 471 15.59 -5.47 2.85
C ARG A 471 16.65 -6.39 2.25
N GLY A 472 16.19 -7.50 1.69
CA GLY A 472 17.02 -8.38 0.88
C GLY A 472 16.48 -8.52 -0.53
N LEU A 473 17.34 -8.90 -1.47
CA LEU A 473 16.99 -9.12 -2.87
C LEU A 473 17.47 -10.49 -3.35
N HIS A 474 16.56 -11.37 -3.76
CA HIS A 474 16.88 -12.44 -4.70
C HIS A 474 16.59 -11.96 -6.13
N VAL A 475 17.45 -12.31 -7.08
CA VAL A 475 17.40 -11.76 -8.45
C VAL A 475 17.69 -12.83 -9.50
N LEU A 476 16.89 -12.87 -10.58
CA LEU A 476 17.20 -13.62 -11.80
C LEU A 476 16.83 -12.82 -13.05
N VAL A 477 17.68 -12.92 -14.06
CA VAL A 477 17.37 -12.44 -15.41
C VAL A 477 17.20 -13.67 -16.29
N GLY A 478 15.99 -13.88 -16.78
CA GLY A 478 15.65 -15.00 -17.65
C GLY A 478 16.07 -14.73 -19.09
N GLU A 479 15.64 -13.60 -19.64
CA GLU A 479 15.87 -13.25 -21.04
C GLU A 479 17.30 -12.75 -21.30
N GLN A 480 17.96 -13.33 -22.30
CA GLN A 480 19.39 -13.07 -22.59
C GLN A 480 19.64 -11.63 -23.07
N GLU A 481 18.72 -11.04 -23.84
CA GLU A 481 18.82 -9.68 -24.40
C GLU A 481 18.91 -8.60 -23.31
N PHE A 482 18.42 -8.89 -22.10
CA PHE A 482 18.37 -7.95 -20.97
C PHE A 482 19.54 -8.10 -19.99
N ARG A 483 20.57 -8.87 -20.36
CA ARG A 483 21.78 -9.11 -19.55
C ARG A 483 22.91 -8.13 -19.90
N GLY A 484 23.99 -8.20 -19.12
CA GLY A 484 25.17 -7.34 -19.24
C GLY A 484 25.25 -6.27 -18.16
N GLN A 485 26.46 -5.77 -17.89
CA GLN A 485 26.73 -4.78 -16.83
C GLN A 485 25.89 -3.50 -16.98
N HIS A 486 25.72 -3.05 -18.23
CA HIS A 486 25.00 -1.83 -18.58
C HIS A 486 23.51 -1.88 -18.19
N ARG A 487 22.84 -3.05 -18.30
CA ARG A 487 21.47 -3.26 -17.80
C ARG A 487 21.43 -3.66 -16.33
N PHE A 488 22.41 -4.44 -15.85
CA PHE A 488 22.51 -4.83 -14.44
C PHE A 488 22.44 -3.61 -13.51
N LYS A 489 23.32 -2.62 -13.74
CA LYS A 489 23.37 -1.39 -12.92
C LYS A 489 22.03 -0.65 -12.91
N VAL A 490 21.28 -0.66 -14.02
CA VAL A 490 20.02 0.04 -14.19
C VAL A 490 18.93 -0.56 -13.30
N TRP A 491 18.74 -1.89 -13.35
CA TRP A 491 17.68 -2.54 -12.59
C TRP A 491 18.03 -2.79 -11.13
N ILE A 492 19.29 -3.09 -10.77
CA ILE A 492 19.65 -3.30 -9.36
C ILE A 492 19.53 -2.01 -8.54
N THR A 493 19.99 -0.87 -9.09
CA THR A 493 19.85 0.43 -8.42
C THR A 493 18.40 0.92 -8.43
N ALA A 494 17.55 0.42 -9.33
CA ALA A 494 16.12 0.65 -9.31
C ALA A 494 15.40 -0.11 -8.17
N LEU A 495 15.77 -1.37 -7.93
CA LEU A 495 15.26 -2.16 -6.79
C LEU A 495 15.68 -1.54 -5.46
N VAL A 496 16.95 -1.14 -5.34
CA VAL A 496 17.48 -0.41 -4.17
C VAL A 496 16.74 0.92 -3.97
N HIS A 497 16.54 1.70 -5.04
CA HIS A 497 15.75 2.93 -5.00
C HIS A 497 14.30 2.68 -4.56
N HIS A 498 13.65 1.62 -5.05
CA HIS A 498 12.31 1.24 -4.57
C HIS A 498 12.32 0.94 -3.06
N CYS A 499 13.30 0.19 -2.55
CA CYS A 499 13.41 -0.09 -1.11
C CYS A 499 13.52 1.20 -0.28
N TRP A 500 14.26 2.21 -0.76
CA TRP A 500 14.38 3.51 -0.10
C TRP A 500 13.09 4.33 -0.08
N LEU A 501 12.27 4.21 -1.13
CA LEU A 501 10.99 4.90 -1.29
C LEU A 501 9.84 4.19 -0.55
N ALA A 502 9.88 2.86 -0.46
CA ALA A 502 8.82 2.04 0.13
C ALA A 502 8.69 2.24 1.64
N ASP A 503 9.82 2.38 2.35
CA ASP A 503 9.85 2.80 3.75
C ASP A 503 11.12 3.62 4.02
N SER A 504 10.96 4.81 4.58
CA SER A 504 12.07 5.72 4.91
C SER A 504 12.98 5.18 6.02
N ARG A 505 12.52 4.21 6.80
CA ARG A 505 13.28 3.54 7.87
C ARG A 505 14.19 2.43 7.35
N THR A 506 14.02 1.99 6.10
CA THR A 506 14.93 1.04 5.43
C THR A 506 16.32 1.66 5.35
N ASN A 507 17.31 1.08 6.04
CA ASN A 507 18.68 1.60 6.06
C ASN A 507 19.69 0.73 5.31
N THR A 508 19.45 -0.58 5.20
CA THR A 508 20.29 -1.51 4.44
C THR A 508 19.48 -2.30 3.41
N VAL A 509 20.08 -2.53 2.23
CA VAL A 509 19.65 -3.56 1.29
C VAL A 509 20.76 -4.60 1.15
N MET A 510 20.42 -5.89 1.18
CA MET A 510 21.36 -7.02 1.21
C MET A 510 21.18 -7.98 0.02
N LEU A 511 22.27 -8.64 -0.38
CA LEU A 511 22.27 -9.80 -1.29
C LEU A 511 23.32 -10.82 -0.85
N GLU A 512 23.05 -12.10 -1.09
CA GLU A 512 23.92 -13.23 -0.73
C GLU A 512 24.29 -14.12 -1.94
N PRO A 513 24.88 -13.57 -3.02
CA PRO A 513 25.34 -14.35 -4.16
C PRO A 513 26.39 -15.39 -3.76
N ARG A 514 26.39 -16.52 -4.48
CA ARG A 514 27.40 -17.58 -4.38
C ARG A 514 28.82 -17.02 -4.54
N VAL A 515 29.80 -17.53 -3.79
CA VAL A 515 31.17 -16.98 -3.80
C VAL A 515 31.87 -17.10 -5.15
N GLU A 516 31.62 -18.20 -5.87
CA GLU A 516 32.12 -18.46 -7.21
C GLU A 516 31.58 -17.48 -8.28
N ASN A 517 30.49 -16.77 -8.00
CA ASN A 517 29.94 -15.76 -8.91
C ASN A 517 30.66 -14.41 -8.73
N GLU A 518 31.95 -14.36 -9.08
CA GLU A 518 32.74 -13.13 -9.05
C GLU A 518 32.12 -11.98 -9.86
N LYS A 519 31.40 -12.31 -10.92
CA LYS A 519 30.83 -11.34 -11.86
C LYS A 519 29.71 -10.53 -11.21
N ILE A 520 28.81 -11.17 -10.47
CA ILE A 520 27.77 -10.42 -9.74
C ILE A 520 28.37 -9.66 -8.56
N ARG A 521 29.40 -10.19 -7.88
CA ARG A 521 30.14 -9.46 -6.84
C ARG A 521 30.70 -8.14 -7.37
N LYS A 522 31.47 -8.19 -8.46
CA LYS A 522 32.06 -6.99 -9.12
C LYS A 522 30.97 -6.00 -9.55
N TYR A 523 29.88 -6.47 -10.17
CA TYR A 523 28.79 -5.59 -10.58
C TYR A 523 28.00 -4.96 -9.42
N LEU A 524 27.97 -5.60 -8.25
CA LEU A 524 27.40 -5.04 -7.02
C LEU A 524 28.35 -3.99 -6.41
N GLU A 525 29.65 -4.27 -6.39
CA GLU A 525 30.71 -3.34 -5.98
C GLU A 525 30.69 -2.06 -6.86
N ASP A 526 30.56 -2.20 -8.18
CA ASP A 526 30.44 -1.10 -9.17
C ASP A 526 29.27 -0.13 -8.89
N VAL A 527 28.24 -0.56 -8.17
CA VAL A 527 27.02 0.24 -7.86
C VAL A 527 26.89 0.58 -6.37
N GLY A 528 27.97 0.40 -5.60
CA GLY A 528 28.07 0.88 -4.21
C GLY A 528 27.70 -0.14 -3.13
N PHE A 529 27.52 -1.42 -3.46
CA PHE A 529 27.52 -2.47 -2.43
C PHE A 529 28.95 -2.74 -1.96
N TYR A 530 29.11 -3.16 -0.71
CA TYR A 530 30.36 -3.72 -0.19
C TYR A 530 30.13 -5.17 0.25
N LYS A 531 31.16 -6.01 0.10
CA LYS A 531 31.22 -7.33 0.75
C LYS A 531 31.51 -7.11 2.23
N GLU A 532 30.57 -7.46 3.11
CA GLU A 532 30.80 -7.43 4.56
C GLU A 532 31.63 -8.62 5.01
N ARG A 533 31.20 -9.83 4.64
CA ARG A 533 31.85 -11.10 4.96
C ARG A 533 31.37 -12.21 4.04
N GLU A 534 31.82 -13.44 4.29
CA GLU A 534 31.17 -14.63 3.75
C GLU A 534 30.27 -15.28 4.80
N ILE A 535 29.24 -15.99 4.34
CA ILE A 535 28.31 -16.76 5.14
C ILE A 535 28.08 -18.13 4.51
N SER A 536 28.03 -19.17 5.35
CA SER A 536 27.90 -20.57 4.93
C SER A 536 26.47 -21.04 5.12
N PHE A 537 25.69 -21.11 4.04
CA PHE A 537 24.40 -21.79 4.03
C PHE A 537 24.58 -23.29 3.78
N PRO A 538 23.66 -24.17 4.22
CA PRO A 538 23.72 -25.62 3.96
C PRO A 538 23.88 -26.03 2.49
N HIS A 539 23.53 -25.16 1.55
CA HIS A 539 23.51 -25.42 0.09
C HIS A 539 24.46 -24.51 -0.72
N LYS A 540 25.15 -23.54 -0.08
CA LYS A 540 26.08 -22.60 -0.74
C LYS A 540 26.98 -21.85 0.24
N GLN A 541 28.19 -21.55 -0.18
CA GLN A 541 29.00 -20.47 0.40
C GLN A 541 28.62 -19.16 -0.33
N SER A 542 28.34 -18.10 0.42
CA SER A 542 27.84 -16.82 -0.12
C SER A 542 28.68 -15.62 0.32
N ASN A 543 28.89 -14.66 -0.59
CA ASN A 543 29.32 -13.31 -0.24
C ASN A 543 28.12 -12.54 0.34
N LEU A 544 28.19 -12.05 1.58
CA LEU A 544 27.20 -11.13 2.11
C LEU A 544 27.51 -9.72 1.60
N MET A 545 26.74 -9.27 0.63
CA MET A 545 26.83 -7.93 0.02
C MET A 545 25.79 -7.02 0.66
N LYS A 546 26.19 -5.80 1.05
CA LYS A 546 25.29 -4.79 1.64
C LYS A 546 25.46 -3.44 0.96
N ILE A 547 24.37 -2.67 0.86
CA ILE A 547 24.41 -1.24 0.55
C ILE A 547 23.62 -0.47 1.62
N ARG A 548 24.23 0.59 2.16
CA ARG A 548 23.61 1.46 3.18
C ARG A 548 23.03 2.70 2.52
N ARG A 549 21.88 3.18 3.02
CA ARG A 549 21.17 4.37 2.48
C ARG A 549 22.08 5.59 2.37
N GLU A 550 22.95 5.81 3.35
CA GLU A 550 23.89 6.94 3.41
C GLU A 550 25.00 6.89 2.35
N ALA A 551 25.36 5.70 1.85
CA ALA A 551 26.39 5.52 0.82
C ALA A 551 25.79 5.57 -0.59
N TRP A 552 24.51 5.20 -0.74
CA TRP A 552 23.81 5.20 -2.02
C TRP A 552 23.53 6.63 -2.51
N GLN A 553 24.02 6.96 -3.70
CA GLN A 553 23.91 8.31 -4.26
C GLN A 553 22.62 8.52 -5.08
N ALA A 554 22.38 7.67 -6.07
CA ALA A 554 21.32 7.83 -7.06
C ALA A 554 21.09 6.51 -7.83
N PRO A 555 19.94 6.37 -8.51
CA PRO A 555 19.73 5.27 -9.46
C PRO A 555 20.53 5.50 -10.75
N ALA A 556 20.96 4.43 -11.40
CA ALA A 556 21.64 4.52 -12.69
C ALA A 556 20.69 5.00 -13.81
N ILE A 557 21.21 5.87 -14.66
CA ILE A 557 20.54 6.56 -15.78
C ILE A 557 20.74 5.78 -17.08
#